data_AF-A0A519CKJ9-F1
#
_entry.id   AF-A0A519CKJ9-F1
#
_cell.length_a   1.000
_cell.length_b   1.000
_cell.length_c   1.000
_cell.angle_alpha   90.00
_cell.angle_beta   90.00
_cell.angle_gamma   90.00
#
_symmetry.space_group_name_H-M   'P 1'
#
loop_
_entity.id
_entity.type
_entity.pdbx_description
1 polymer ?
#
loop_
_entity_poly.entity_id
_entity_poly.type
_entity_poly.pdbx_seq_one_letter_code
_entity_poly.pdbx_strand_id
1 'polypeptide(L)'
;MEFVKQLSKSESKYKYIGLPKNIREENFPEKDELFDVKFKTKNYKMKVNNKNCIMLTPLYEIHIFEEGEILKIKSSKKGFEFSVE
;
A
#
# COMPACT_ATOMS: atom_id res chain seq x y z
N MET A 1 -0.24 3.51 -13.13
CA MET A 1 1.10 3.87 -12.63
C MET A 1 1.67 2.68 -11.87
N GLU A 2 2.98 2.60 -11.72
CA GLU A 2 3.66 1.56 -10.95
C GLU A 2 4.59 2.21 -9.92
N PHE A 3 4.42 1.87 -8.65
CA PHE A 3 5.28 2.28 -7.55
C PHE A 3 5.88 1.04 -6.90
N VAL A 4 7.20 1.03 -6.77
CA VAL A 4 7.95 -0.08 -6.20
C VAL A 4 8.76 0.44 -5.04
N LYS A 5 8.69 -0.26 -3.91
CA LYS A 5 9.44 0.11 -2.73
C LYS A 5 9.85 -1.11 -1.92
N GLN A 6 11.12 -1.13 -1.54
CA GLN A 6 11.62 -2.05 -0.54
C GLN A 6 11.21 -1.57 0.86
N LEU A 7 10.64 -2.46 1.67
CA LEU A 7 10.17 -2.14 3.01
C LEU A 7 11.35 -1.96 3.95
N SER A 8 11.38 -0.80 4.62
CA SER A 8 12.31 -0.57 5.72
C SER A 8 11.88 -1.33 6.98
N LYS A 9 12.83 -1.50 7.92
CA LYS A 9 12.55 -2.05 9.25
C LYS A 9 11.36 -1.42 9.97
N SER A 10 11.22 -0.10 9.85
CA SER A 10 10.12 0.63 10.48
C SER A 10 8.79 0.31 9.80
N GLU A 11 8.77 0.21 8.47
CA GLU A 11 7.57 -0.06 7.69
C GLU A 11 7.02 -1.46 7.93
N SER A 12 7.90 -2.47 7.98
CA SER A 12 7.51 -3.85 8.33
C SER A 12 7.07 -3.96 9.80
N LYS A 13 7.79 -3.31 10.73
CA LYS A 13 7.45 -3.34 12.17
C LYS A 13 6.12 -2.63 12.47
N TYR A 14 5.92 -1.45 11.92
CA TYR A 14 4.76 -0.59 12.20
C TYR A 14 3.62 -0.75 11.17
N LYS A 15 3.76 -1.69 10.24
CA LYS A 15 2.72 -2.13 9.29
C LYS A 15 2.19 -0.98 8.44
N TYR A 16 3.08 -0.16 7.90
CA TYR A 16 2.72 0.93 7.00
C TYR A 16 3.67 1.00 5.81
N ILE A 17 3.24 1.69 4.77
CA ILE A 17 4.13 2.14 3.70
C ILE A 17 4.03 3.65 3.52
N GLY A 18 5.19 4.30 3.50
CA GLY A 18 5.33 5.70 3.14
C GLY A 18 5.29 5.89 1.63
N LEU A 19 4.41 6.76 1.16
CA LEU A 19 4.28 7.19 -0.22
C LEU A 19 5.06 8.50 -0.45
N PRO A 20 5.78 8.64 -1.57
CA PRO A 20 6.26 9.94 -2.02
C PRO A 20 5.10 10.91 -2.26
N LYS A 21 5.29 12.21 -1.98
CA LYS A 21 4.23 13.23 -2.05
C LYS A 21 3.58 13.30 -3.45
N ASN A 22 4.40 13.34 -4.49
CA ASN A 22 3.97 13.33 -5.89
C ASN A 22 3.13 12.09 -6.22
N ILE A 23 3.59 10.91 -5.81
CA ILE A 23 2.87 9.66 -6.02
C ILE A 23 1.51 9.67 -5.32
N ARG A 24 1.46 10.14 -4.08
CA ARG A 24 0.22 10.27 -3.31
C ARG A 24 -0.77 11.21 -3.99
N GLU A 25 -0.35 12.42 -4.34
CA GLU A 25 -1.24 13.47 -4.87
C GLU A 25 -1.77 13.15 -6.27
N GLU A 26 -0.99 12.47 -7.10
CA GLU A 26 -1.39 12.14 -8.48
C GLU A 26 -2.24 10.88 -8.59
N ASN A 27 -2.05 9.91 -7.68
CA ASN A 27 -2.56 8.55 -7.90
C ASN A 27 -3.51 8.05 -6.81
N PHE A 28 -3.47 8.61 -5.60
CA PHE A 28 -4.27 8.13 -4.48
C PHE A 28 -5.40 9.11 -4.14
N PRO A 29 -6.53 8.59 -3.61
CA PRO A 29 -7.61 9.43 -3.10
C PRO A 29 -7.18 10.36 -1.96
N GLU A 30 -8.09 11.22 -1.53
CA GLU A 30 -7.85 12.07 -0.38
C GLU A 30 -7.65 11.26 0.90
N LYS A 31 -7.13 11.95 1.93
CA LYS A 31 -6.97 11.32 3.23
C LYS A 31 -8.32 10.81 3.71
N ASP A 32 -8.30 9.63 4.35
CA ASP A 32 -9.46 8.93 4.90
C ASP A 32 -10.50 8.43 3.88
N GLU A 33 -10.34 8.71 2.58
CA GLU A 33 -11.16 8.10 1.54
C GLU A 33 -10.77 6.63 1.31
N LEU A 34 -11.79 5.78 1.18
CA LEU A 34 -11.63 4.35 0.95
C LEU A 34 -11.41 4.05 -0.53
N PHE A 35 -10.48 3.16 -0.82
CA PHE A 35 -10.26 2.58 -2.14
C PHE A 35 -10.06 1.08 -2.07
N ASP A 36 -10.41 0.41 -3.16
CA ASP A 36 -10.25 -1.03 -3.30
C ASP A 36 -8.82 -1.39 -3.69
N VAL A 37 -8.26 -2.34 -2.93
CA VAL A 37 -6.94 -2.92 -3.13
C VAL A 37 -7.10 -4.42 -3.31
N LYS A 38 -6.69 -4.92 -4.46
CA LYS A 38 -6.51 -6.36 -4.69
C LYS A 38 -5.14 -6.77 -4.18
N PHE A 39 -5.09 -7.76 -3.31
CA PHE A 39 -3.84 -8.33 -2.80
C PHE A 39 -3.96 -9.85 -2.72
N LYS A 40 -3.05 -10.55 -3.43
CA LYS A 40 -3.15 -12.00 -3.67
C LYS A 40 -4.55 -12.37 -4.23
N THR A 41 -5.31 -13.16 -3.48
CA THR A 41 -6.64 -13.66 -3.86
C THR A 41 -7.81 -12.90 -3.23
N LYS A 42 -7.53 -11.85 -2.43
CA LYS A 42 -8.55 -11.08 -1.70
C LYS A 42 -8.57 -9.61 -2.11
N ASN A 43 -9.73 -8.98 -1.95
CA ASN A 43 -9.91 -7.54 -2.09
C ASN A 43 -10.07 -6.90 -0.70
N TYR A 44 -9.45 -5.75 -0.52
CA TYR A 44 -9.42 -5.00 0.73
C TYR A 44 -9.87 -3.58 0.49
N LYS A 45 -10.59 -2.99 1.45
CA LYS A 45 -10.82 -1.55 1.48
C LYS A 45 -9.75 -0.91 2.33
N MET A 46 -8.92 -0.08 1.70
CA MET A 46 -7.82 0.62 2.35
C MET A 46 -8.00 2.12 2.21
N LYS A 47 -7.21 2.90 2.95
CA LYS A 47 -7.23 4.36 2.90
C LYS A 47 -5.83 4.92 3.11
N VAL A 48 -5.65 6.17 2.72
CA VAL A 48 -4.49 6.96 3.11
C VAL A 48 -4.74 7.48 4.54
N ASN A 49 -3.93 7.05 5.51
CA ASN A 49 -4.16 7.30 6.94
C ASN A 49 -3.59 8.65 7.41
N ASN A 50 -2.29 8.87 7.19
CA ASN A 50 -1.64 10.18 7.36
C ASN A 50 -1.31 10.76 5.99
N LYS A 51 -0.86 12.03 5.94
CA LYS A 51 -0.68 12.80 4.68
C LYS A 51 -0.10 11.98 3.53
N ASN A 52 0.86 11.09 3.79
CA ASN A 52 1.50 10.28 2.76
C ASN A 52 1.77 8.82 3.20
N CYS A 53 0.87 8.16 3.93
CA CYS A 53 1.06 6.73 4.23
C CYS A 53 -0.23 5.90 4.19
N ILE A 54 -0.06 4.62 3.89
CA ILE A 54 -1.12 3.61 3.90
C ILE A 54 -0.75 2.56 4.95
N MET A 55 -1.70 2.22 5.82
CA MET A 55 -1.53 1.12 6.77
C MET A 55 -1.72 -0.22 6.06
N LEU A 56 -0.74 -1.10 6.15
CA LEU A 56 -0.74 -2.46 5.59
C LEU A 56 -1.42 -3.47 6.52
N THR A 57 -1.80 -3.08 7.74
CA THR A 57 -2.42 -3.96 8.76
C THR A 57 -3.49 -4.92 8.22
N PRO A 58 -4.44 -4.51 7.35
CA PRO A 58 -5.44 -5.43 6.80
C PRO A 58 -4.83 -6.58 5.99
N LEU A 59 -3.70 -6.34 5.33
CA LEU A 59 -3.02 -7.32 4.48
C LEU A 59 -2.23 -8.37 5.29
N TYR A 60 -1.92 -8.08 6.57
CA TYR A 60 -1.20 -9.01 7.46
C TYR A 60 -1.98 -10.28 7.78
N GLU A 61 -3.29 -10.32 7.53
CA GLU A 61 -4.09 -11.55 7.65
C GLU A 61 -3.58 -12.65 6.70
N ILE A 62 -3.06 -12.27 5.51
CA ILE A 62 -2.68 -13.22 4.46
C ILE A 62 -1.18 -13.18 4.11
N HIS A 63 -0.45 -12.20 4.63
CA HIS A 63 0.98 -12.06 4.41
C HIS A 63 1.60 -11.15 5.46
N ILE A 64 2.48 -11.70 6.29
CA ILE A 64 3.29 -10.92 7.21
C ILE A 64 4.43 -10.31 6.39
N PHE A 65 4.47 -8.98 6.33
CA PHE A 65 5.52 -8.27 5.60
C PHE A 65 6.77 -8.12 6.48
N GLU A 66 7.92 -8.41 5.90
CA GLU A 66 9.23 -8.39 6.54
C GLU A 66 10.10 -7.24 6.02
N GLU A 67 11.17 -6.92 6.76
CA GLU A 67 12.17 -5.97 6.30
C GLU A 67 12.87 -6.50 5.04
N GLY A 68 13.02 -5.63 4.03
CA GLY A 68 13.72 -5.96 2.80
C GLY A 68 12.84 -6.53 1.68
N GLU A 69 11.59 -6.91 1.96
CA GLU A 69 10.62 -7.31 0.92
C GLU A 69 10.25 -6.12 0.02
N ILE A 70 9.93 -6.42 -1.24
CA ILE A 70 9.61 -5.40 -2.23
C ILE A 70 8.09 -5.34 -2.42
N LEU A 71 7.46 -4.27 -1.96
CA LEU A 71 6.06 -3.99 -2.25
C LEU A 71 5.94 -3.24 -3.59
N LYS A 72 5.20 -3.82 -4.52
CA LYS A 72 4.80 -3.21 -5.78
C LYS A 72 3.32 -2.84 -5.73
N ILE A 73 3.03 -1.57 -6.01
CA ILE A 73 1.69 -1.01 -6.10
C ILE A 73 1.42 -0.58 -7.53
N LYS A 74 0.39 -1.15 -8.14
CA LYS A 74 -0.10 -0.76 -9.47
C LYS A 74 -1.45 -0.09 -9.35
N SER A 75 -1.61 1.08 -9.97
CA SER A 75 -2.90 1.74 -10.10
C SER A 75 -3.52 1.44 -11.47
N SER A 76 -4.81 1.09 -11.46
CA SER A 76 -5.61 0.82 -12.65
C SER A 76 -6.96 1.53 -12.58
N LYS A 77 -7.72 1.58 -13.68
CA LYS A 77 -9.09 2.14 -13.69
C LYS A 77 -10.05 1.42 -12.72
N LYS A 78 -9.71 0.20 -12.28
CA LYS A 78 -10.53 -0.64 -11.39
C LYS A 78 -10.10 -0.57 -9.92
N GLY A 79 -9.11 0.26 -9.59
CA GLY A 79 -8.53 0.33 -8.24
C GLY A 79 -7.05 -0.05 -8.25
N PHE A 80 -6.55 -0.47 -7.09
CA PHE A 80 -5.14 -0.76 -6.88
C PHE A 80 -4.86 -2.25 -6.78
N GLU A 81 -3.69 -2.67 -7.23
CA GLU A 81 -3.18 -4.02 -7.05
C GLU A 81 -1.84 -3.96 -6.33
N PHE A 82 -1.76 -4.66 -5.20
CA PHE A 82 -0.56 -4.78 -4.40
C PHE A 82 0.05 -6.17 -4.65
N SER A 83 1.36 -6.24 -4.71
CA SER A 83 2.10 -7.49 -4.86
C SER A 83 3.45 -7.39 -4.15
N VAL A 84 3.95 -8.52 -3.67
CA VAL A 84 5.21 -8.62 -2.93
C VAL A 84 6.16 -9.56 -3.65
N GLU A 85 7.45 -9.26 -3.59
CA GLU A 85 8.57 -10.09 -4.08
C GLU A 85 9.63 -10.26 -2.99
#